data_AF-F4CT38-F1
#
_entry.id   AF-F4CT38-F1
#
_cell.length_a   1.000
_cell.length_b   1.000
_cell.length_c   1.000
_cell.angle_alpha   90.00
_cell.angle_beta   90.00
_cell.angle_gamma   90.00
#
_symmetry.space_group_name_H-M   'P 1'
#
loop_
_entity.id
_entity.type
_entity.pdbx_description
1 polymer ?
#
loop_
_entity_poly.entity_id
_entity_poly.type
_entity_poly.pdbx_seq_one_letter_code
_entity_poly.pdbx_strand_id
1 'polypeptide(L)'
;MDTSRKLQVSRVIDAPADAIFALLADPGRHADLDDAGMVRGVDGDCVPLGGIGQVFTMNMHQDSLGDYRMVNTVTAYQPTSRIGWAPAIDPTCELASKVGDMTLGGHTFTYDLAEVDGGTRVTETYEWMSVHDEKFLESFPLVSEKDLKGTLDRIATAVS
;
A
#
# COMPACT_ATOMS: atom_id res chain seq x y z
N MET A 1 -25.08 -1.73 -9.85
CA MET A 1 -23.81 -0.99 -9.87
C MET A 1 -23.04 -1.40 -8.65
N ASP A 2 -21.81 -1.83 -8.81
CA ASP A 2 -20.98 -2.19 -7.67
C ASP A 2 -20.63 -0.90 -6.90
N THR A 3 -21.21 -0.74 -5.72
CA THR A 3 -20.96 0.40 -4.82
C THR A 3 -19.78 0.13 -3.88
N SER A 4 -19.12 -1.02 -4.05
CA SER A 4 -17.93 -1.42 -3.30
C SER A 4 -16.77 -0.50 -3.65
N ARG A 5 -16.47 0.47 -2.77
CA ARG A 5 -15.26 1.30 -2.83
C ARG A 5 -14.03 0.51 -2.34
N LYS A 6 -13.81 -0.66 -2.93
CA LYS A 6 -12.67 -1.54 -2.65
C LYS A 6 -12.39 -2.51 -3.79
N LEU A 7 -11.13 -2.90 -3.91
CA LEU A 7 -10.63 -4.04 -4.66
C LEU A 7 -10.00 -5.03 -3.68
N GLN A 8 -10.10 -6.32 -3.97
CA GLN A 8 -9.51 -7.37 -3.14
C GLN A 8 -8.99 -8.50 -4.01
N VAL A 9 -7.77 -8.95 -3.72
CA VAL A 9 -7.13 -10.07 -4.41
C VAL A 9 -6.46 -10.98 -3.38
N SER A 10 -6.37 -12.27 -3.69
CA SER A 10 -5.72 -13.25 -2.81
C SER A 10 -4.83 -14.20 -3.60
N ARG A 11 -3.73 -14.63 -2.99
CA ARG A 11 -2.81 -15.65 -3.50
C ARG A 11 -2.28 -16.52 -2.36
N VAL A 12 -2.07 -17.81 -2.62
CA VAL A 12 -1.26 -18.66 -1.73
C VAL A 12 0.19 -18.54 -2.15
N ILE A 13 1.06 -18.18 -1.20
CA ILE A 13 2.49 -18.01 -1.37
C ILE A 13 3.19 -19.09 -0.55
N ASP A 14 4.11 -19.82 -1.18
CA ASP A 14 4.90 -20.90 -0.57
C ASP A 14 6.01 -20.33 0.33
N ALA A 15 5.59 -19.61 1.38
CA ALA A 15 6.43 -19.03 2.40
C ALA A 15 5.64 -18.91 3.71
N PRO A 16 6.33 -18.97 4.86
CA PRO A 16 5.68 -18.80 6.15
C PRO A 16 5.19 -17.36 6.35
N ALA A 17 4.14 -17.19 7.17
CA ALA A 17 3.48 -15.90 7.34
C ALA A 17 4.40 -14.84 7.97
N ASP A 18 5.37 -15.27 8.79
CA ASP A 18 6.37 -14.40 9.40
C ASP A 18 7.33 -13.77 8.38
N ALA A 19 7.78 -14.52 7.38
CA ALA A 19 8.64 -14.03 6.31
C ALA A 19 7.91 -13.00 5.44
N ILE A 20 6.66 -13.28 5.07
CA ILE A 20 5.82 -12.35 4.31
C ILE A 20 5.52 -11.10 5.13
N PHE A 21 5.18 -11.26 6.42
CA PHE A 21 4.94 -10.13 7.31
C PHE A 21 6.18 -9.25 7.47
N ALA A 22 7.35 -9.85 7.66
CA ALA A 22 8.61 -9.11 7.79
C ALA A 22 8.93 -8.29 6.53
N LEU A 23 8.67 -8.86 5.34
CA LEU A 23 8.82 -8.14 4.07
C LEU A 23 7.86 -6.95 3.97
N LEU A 24 6.57 -7.15 4.27
CA LEU A 24 5.56 -6.09 4.26
C LEU A 24 5.83 -5.02 5.32
N ALA A 25 6.40 -5.41 6.45
CA ALA A 25 6.78 -4.51 7.54
C ALA A 25 8.07 -3.74 7.27
N ASP A 26 8.76 -3.94 6.13
CA ASP A 26 9.97 -3.20 5.78
C ASP A 26 9.69 -2.18 4.65
N PRO A 27 9.47 -0.89 4.96
CA PRO A 27 9.26 0.15 3.95
C PRO A 27 10.42 0.28 2.96
N GLY A 28 11.64 -0.09 3.35
CA GLY A 28 12.80 -0.10 2.47
C GLY A 28 12.67 -1.10 1.31
N ARG A 29 11.78 -2.09 1.45
CA ARG A 29 11.50 -3.12 0.43
C ARG A 29 10.24 -2.86 -0.37
N HIS A 30 9.44 -1.85 -0.04
CA HIS A 30 8.15 -1.62 -0.69
C HIS A 30 8.25 -1.34 -2.19
N ALA A 31 9.37 -0.77 -2.66
CA ALA A 31 9.63 -0.58 -4.09
C ALA A 31 9.74 -1.91 -4.87
N ASP A 32 10.17 -2.99 -4.22
CA ASP A 32 10.25 -4.33 -4.84
C ASP A 32 8.87 -4.93 -5.07
N LEU A 33 7.89 -4.53 -4.25
CA LEU A 33 6.53 -5.08 -4.23
C LEU A 33 5.61 -4.36 -5.20
N ASP A 34 5.94 -3.14 -5.61
CA ASP A 34 5.07 -2.29 -6.40
C ASP A 34 5.02 -2.70 -7.88
N ASP A 35 3.88 -3.24 -8.32
CA ASP A 35 3.64 -3.52 -9.73
C ASP A 35 3.09 -2.32 -10.51
N ALA A 36 2.48 -1.34 -9.82
CA ALA A 36 2.00 -0.12 -10.47
C ALA A 36 3.15 0.80 -10.92
N GLY A 37 4.37 0.56 -10.42
CA GLY A 37 5.59 1.23 -10.84
C GLY A 37 5.68 2.69 -10.40
N MET A 38 4.97 3.07 -9.34
CA MET A 38 4.94 4.41 -8.78
C MET A 38 5.95 4.59 -7.65
N VAL A 39 6.26 3.56 -6.86
CA VAL A 39 7.13 3.64 -5.68
C VAL A 39 8.60 3.77 -6.12
N ARG A 40 9.33 4.69 -5.48
CA ARG A 40 10.77 4.92 -5.72
C ARG A 40 11.65 4.60 -4.51
N GLY A 41 11.03 4.27 -3.38
CA GLY A 41 11.70 3.91 -2.15
C GLY A 41 11.30 4.81 -0.99
N VAL A 42 11.80 4.49 0.19
CA VAL A 42 11.50 5.24 1.40
C VAL A 42 12.24 6.58 1.39
N ASP A 43 11.60 7.61 1.94
CA ASP A 43 12.21 8.92 2.13
C ASP A 43 13.01 8.94 3.44
N GLY A 44 14.35 9.02 3.31
CA GLY A 44 15.27 8.98 4.44
C GLY A 44 15.46 7.59 5.05
N ASP A 45 15.89 7.55 6.31
CA ASP A 45 16.03 6.30 7.06
C ASP A 45 14.67 5.88 7.62
N CYS A 46 14.30 4.61 7.43
CA CYS A 46 13.09 4.06 8.02
C CYS A 46 13.38 2.73 8.69
N VAL A 47 12.85 2.58 9.91
CA VAL A 47 12.87 1.32 10.64
C VAL A 47 11.67 0.47 10.22
N PRO A 48 11.74 -0.86 10.38
CA PRO A 48 10.59 -1.71 10.19
C PRO A 48 9.37 -1.23 10.97
N LEU A 49 8.19 -1.44 10.40
CA LEU A 49 6.90 -1.14 10.99
C LEU A 49 6.70 -1.99 12.25
N GLY A 50 6.39 -1.33 13.37
CA GLY A 50 6.28 -1.94 14.69
C GLY A 50 4.92 -1.74 15.37
N GLY A 51 4.01 -0.94 14.79
CA GLY A 51 2.70 -0.71 15.40
C GLY A 51 1.81 0.30 14.67
N ILE A 52 0.53 0.32 15.06
CA ILE A 52 -0.47 1.28 14.60
C ILE A 52 -0.03 2.71 14.93
N GLY A 53 -0.25 3.64 14.01
CA GLY A 53 0.12 5.05 14.14
C GLY A 53 1.56 5.35 13.78
N GLN A 54 2.41 4.35 13.55
CA GLN A 54 3.73 4.57 12.96
C GLN A 54 3.58 5.20 11.58
N VAL A 55 4.44 6.16 11.27
CA VAL A 55 4.44 6.88 10.00
C VAL A 55 5.72 6.58 9.24
N PHE A 56 5.59 6.38 7.93
CA PHE A 56 6.72 6.30 7.00
C PHE A 56 6.35 7.03 5.71
N THR A 57 7.34 7.64 5.06
CA THR A 57 7.13 8.41 3.84
C THR A 57 7.75 7.68 2.66
N MET A 58 7.02 7.54 1.57
CA MET A 58 7.50 6.94 0.34
C MET A 58 7.68 8.01 -0.73
N ASN A 59 8.84 8.00 -1.38
CA ASN A 59 9.08 8.73 -2.62
C ASN A 59 8.36 8.02 -3.75
N MET A 60 7.64 8.79 -4.56
CA MET A 60 6.78 8.29 -5.64
C MET A 60 7.06 9.06 -6.94
N HIS A 61 6.77 8.43 -8.07
CA HIS A 61 6.83 9.07 -9.38
C HIS A 61 5.72 8.55 -10.29
N GLN A 62 5.06 9.46 -10.98
CA GLN A 62 4.16 9.14 -12.09
C GLN A 62 4.42 10.11 -13.23
N ASP A 63 4.50 9.62 -14.47
CA ASP A 63 4.80 10.45 -15.65
C ASP A 63 3.89 11.69 -15.78
N SER A 64 2.62 11.56 -15.36
CA SER A 64 1.62 12.64 -15.41
C SER A 64 1.72 13.65 -14.27
N LEU A 65 2.28 13.26 -13.12
CA LEU A 65 2.32 14.07 -11.89
C LEU A 65 3.73 14.56 -11.54
N GLY A 66 4.76 13.91 -12.09
CA GLY A 66 6.16 14.06 -11.68
C GLY A 66 6.46 13.32 -10.38
N ASP A 67 7.50 13.79 -9.69
CA ASP A 67 7.88 13.29 -8.36
C ASP A 67 6.97 13.85 -7.27
N TYR A 68 6.56 12.99 -6.34
CA TYR A 68 5.77 13.37 -5.17
C TYR A 68 6.06 12.44 -3.99
N ARG A 69 5.57 12.80 -2.81
CA ARG A 69 5.74 11.98 -1.61
C ARG A 69 4.40 11.61 -1.01
N MET A 70 4.30 10.38 -0.53
CA MET A 70 3.13 9.88 0.19
C MET A 70 3.53 9.58 1.63
N VAL A 71 2.85 10.21 2.58
CA VAL A 71 2.97 9.93 4.01
C VAL A 71 1.99 8.80 4.33
N ASN A 72 2.52 7.66 4.78
CA ASN A 72 1.74 6.47 5.10
C ASN A 72 1.63 6.34 6.62
N THR A 73 0.41 6.22 7.13
CA THR A 73 0.17 5.94 8.55
C THR A 73 -0.28 4.50 8.71
N VAL A 74 0.39 3.72 9.55
CA VAL A 74 0.00 2.33 9.83
C VAL A 74 -1.37 2.30 10.51
N THR A 75 -2.33 1.60 9.88
CA THR A 75 -3.72 1.49 10.33
C THR A 75 -4.06 0.09 10.84
N ALA A 76 -3.32 -0.93 10.41
CA ALA A 76 -3.44 -2.29 10.90
C ALA A 76 -2.06 -2.86 11.22
N TYR A 77 -1.93 -3.46 12.39
CA TYR A 77 -0.71 -4.15 12.79
C TYR A 77 -1.03 -5.25 13.79
N GLN A 78 -0.98 -6.48 13.33
CA GLN A 78 -1.03 -7.71 14.11
C GLN A 78 0.08 -8.60 13.58
N PRO A 79 1.17 -8.80 14.35
CA PRO A 79 2.31 -9.59 13.92
C PRO A 79 1.88 -10.91 13.30
N THR A 80 2.50 -11.25 12.15
CA THR A 80 2.28 -12.47 11.37
C THR A 80 0.87 -12.70 10.82
N SER A 81 -0.09 -11.81 11.02
CA SER A 81 -1.48 -12.02 10.58
C SER A 81 -2.10 -10.85 9.81
N ARG A 82 -1.78 -9.59 10.14
CA ARG A 82 -2.40 -8.44 9.47
C ARG A 82 -1.53 -7.19 9.52
N ILE A 83 -1.32 -6.55 8.39
CA ILE A 83 -0.61 -5.27 8.30
C ILE A 83 -1.24 -4.36 7.25
N GLY A 84 -1.27 -3.06 7.50
CA GLY A 84 -1.85 -2.11 6.55
C GLY A 84 -1.60 -0.67 6.92
N TRP A 85 -1.76 0.21 5.94
CA TRP A 85 -1.50 1.64 6.07
C TRP A 85 -2.47 2.47 5.22
N ALA A 86 -2.62 3.73 5.63
CA ALA A 86 -3.37 4.76 4.92
C ALA A 86 -2.37 5.78 4.33
N PRO A 87 -2.20 5.81 3.00
CA PRO A 87 -1.46 6.85 2.34
C PRO A 87 -2.22 8.19 2.32
N ALA A 88 -1.48 9.27 2.43
CA ALA A 88 -1.93 10.63 2.17
C ALA A 88 -0.81 11.43 1.48
N ILE A 89 -1.16 12.43 0.67
CA ILE A 89 -0.14 13.31 0.07
C ILE A 89 0.66 14.02 1.16
N ASP A 90 1.98 14.11 0.98
CA ASP A 90 2.81 14.97 1.80
C ASP A 90 2.46 16.44 1.51
N PRO A 91 1.94 17.21 2.49
CA PRO A 91 1.54 18.61 2.27
C PRO A 91 2.71 19.53 1.91
N THR A 92 3.96 19.08 2.10
CA THR A 92 5.17 19.84 1.80
C THR A 92 5.73 19.60 0.40
N CYS A 93 5.22 18.60 -0.34
CA CYS A 93 5.71 18.32 -1.69
C CYS A 93 5.08 19.24 -2.75
N GLU A 94 5.75 19.39 -3.90
CA GLU A 94 5.28 20.29 -4.96
C GLU A 94 3.87 19.92 -5.47
N LEU A 95 3.54 18.62 -5.49
CA LEU A 95 2.22 18.17 -5.92
C LEU A 95 1.10 18.70 -5.01
N ALA A 96 1.34 18.81 -3.70
CA ALA A 96 0.36 19.36 -2.76
C ALA A 96 -0.02 20.81 -3.12
N SER A 97 0.94 21.61 -3.60
CA SER A 97 0.68 22.98 -4.06
C SER A 97 -0.13 23.04 -5.36
N LYS A 98 -0.07 22.00 -6.20
CA LYS A 98 -0.80 21.93 -7.49
C LYS A 98 -2.25 21.49 -7.32
N VAL A 99 -2.55 20.72 -6.28
CA VAL A 99 -3.90 20.16 -6.04
C VAL A 99 -4.77 21.06 -5.15
N GLY A 100 -4.22 22.15 -4.61
CA GLY A 100 -4.95 23.15 -3.84
C GLY A 100 -5.56 22.57 -2.57
N ASP A 101 -6.83 22.90 -2.31
CA ASP A 101 -7.55 22.47 -1.10
C ASP A 101 -8.04 21.01 -1.15
N MET A 102 -7.64 20.24 -2.17
CA MET A 102 -8.08 18.86 -2.34
C MET A 102 -7.48 17.95 -1.27
N THR A 103 -8.32 17.15 -0.60
CA THR A 103 -7.85 16.17 0.39
C THR A 103 -7.48 14.86 -0.30
N LEU A 104 -6.18 14.65 -0.52
CA LEU A 104 -5.63 13.42 -1.11
C LEU A 104 -5.26 12.39 -0.03
N GLY A 105 -6.27 11.73 0.52
CA GLY A 105 -6.11 10.65 1.51
C GLY A 105 -7.43 9.95 1.79
N GLY A 106 -7.42 9.00 2.72
CA GLY A 106 -8.62 8.25 3.12
C GLY A 106 -8.81 6.91 2.41
N HIS A 107 -7.84 6.50 1.59
CA HIS A 107 -7.73 5.13 1.09
C HIS A 107 -6.74 4.30 1.94
N THR A 108 -6.84 2.98 1.89
CA THR A 108 -5.95 2.08 2.65
C THR A 108 -5.54 0.87 1.81
N PHE A 109 -4.35 0.36 2.12
CA PHE A 109 -3.88 -0.96 1.72
C PHE A 109 -3.79 -1.83 2.97
N THR A 110 -4.42 -3.00 2.96
CA THR A 110 -4.35 -3.97 4.06
C THR A 110 -4.06 -5.37 3.54
N TYR A 111 -3.12 -6.05 4.17
CA TYR A 111 -2.75 -7.44 3.93
C TYR A 111 -3.21 -8.29 5.11
N ASP A 112 -4.05 -9.27 4.83
CA ASP A 112 -4.41 -10.36 5.76
C ASP A 112 -3.62 -11.62 5.38
N LEU A 113 -2.96 -12.21 6.37
CA LEU A 113 -2.11 -13.40 6.24
C LEU A 113 -2.74 -14.54 7.03
N ALA A 114 -3.01 -15.66 6.35
CA ALA A 114 -3.52 -16.87 6.98
C ALA A 114 -2.71 -18.08 6.52
N GLU A 115 -2.08 -18.79 7.46
CA GLU A 115 -1.40 -20.05 7.17
C GLU A 115 -2.41 -21.09 6.66
N VAL A 116 -2.01 -21.83 5.62
CA VAL A 116 -2.80 -22.87 4.97
C VAL A 116 -1.87 -24.00 4.51
N ASP A 117 -2.44 -25.13 4.10
CA ASP A 117 -1.66 -26.17 3.44
C ASP A 117 -0.97 -25.60 2.18
N GLY A 118 0.35 -25.70 2.12
CA GLY A 118 1.17 -25.17 1.02
C GLY A 118 1.64 -23.72 1.18
N GLY A 119 1.56 -23.14 2.39
CA GLY A 119 2.19 -21.86 2.72
C GLY A 119 1.24 -20.87 3.39
N THR A 120 1.20 -19.63 2.89
CA THR A 120 0.37 -18.57 3.46
C THR A 120 -0.57 -18.01 2.41
N ARG A 121 -1.87 -17.97 2.70
CA ARG A 121 -2.83 -17.18 1.93
C ARG A 121 -2.68 -15.71 2.30
N VAL A 122 -2.22 -14.92 1.35
CA VAL A 122 -2.13 -13.46 1.43
C VAL A 122 -3.34 -12.87 0.73
N THR A 123 -4.06 -11.98 1.40
CA THR A 123 -5.17 -11.22 0.82
C THR A 123 -4.87 -9.74 0.93
N GLU A 124 -4.71 -9.07 -0.20
CA GLU A 124 -4.56 -7.62 -0.28
C GLU A 124 -5.94 -6.99 -0.51
N THR A 125 -6.29 -6.02 0.33
CA THR A 125 -7.50 -5.21 0.21
C THR A 125 -7.09 -3.76 0.02
N TYR A 126 -7.47 -3.19 -1.13
CA TYR A 126 -7.36 -1.77 -1.41
C TYR A 126 -8.74 -1.13 -1.29
N GLU A 127 -8.93 -0.22 -0.34
CA GLU A 127 -10.23 0.41 -0.09
C GLU A 127 -10.13 1.93 -0.08
N TRP A 128 -11.23 2.61 -0.43
CA TRP A 128 -11.34 4.08 -0.44
C TRP A 128 -12.70 4.55 0.08
N MET A 129 -13.27 3.80 1.02
CA MET A 129 -14.54 4.16 1.66
C MET A 129 -14.46 5.47 2.44
N SER A 130 -13.30 5.80 3.01
CA SER A 130 -13.06 7.03 3.78
C SER A 130 -12.55 8.21 2.95
N VAL A 131 -12.57 8.08 1.62
CA VAL A 131 -12.32 9.23 0.74
C VAL A 131 -13.61 10.06 0.63
N HIS A 132 -13.53 11.30 1.09
CA HIS A 132 -14.66 12.23 1.15
C HIS A 132 -14.56 13.40 0.16
N ASP A 133 -13.36 13.63 -0.40
CA ASP A 133 -13.17 14.65 -1.43
C ASP A 133 -13.74 14.17 -2.77
N GLU A 134 -14.73 14.90 -3.30
CA GLU A 134 -15.46 14.51 -4.52
C GLU A 134 -14.57 14.47 -5.75
N LYS A 135 -13.62 15.40 -5.87
CA LYS A 135 -12.70 15.43 -7.03
C LYS A 135 -11.69 14.30 -6.95
N PHE A 136 -11.21 14.00 -5.74
CA PHE A 136 -10.30 12.88 -5.58
C PHE A 136 -10.99 11.54 -5.86
N LEU A 137 -12.26 11.39 -5.46
CA LEU A 137 -13.07 10.20 -5.75
C LEU A 137 -13.16 9.88 -7.26
N GLU A 138 -13.15 10.89 -8.14
CA GLU A 138 -13.17 10.69 -9.60
C GLU A 138 -11.91 9.96 -10.13
N SER A 139 -10.82 9.94 -9.37
CA SER A 139 -9.57 9.27 -9.74
C SER A 139 -9.54 7.79 -9.34
N PHE A 140 -10.52 7.29 -8.58
CA PHE A 140 -10.49 5.92 -8.08
C PHE A 140 -11.08 4.91 -9.08
N PRO A 141 -10.48 3.70 -9.15
CA PRO A 141 -9.37 3.24 -8.33
C PRO A 141 -7.99 3.75 -8.83
N LEU A 142 -7.12 4.18 -7.91
CA LEU A 142 -5.76 4.65 -8.24
C LEU A 142 -4.80 3.52 -8.66
N VAL A 143 -5.10 2.29 -8.27
CA VAL A 143 -4.41 1.07 -8.69
C VAL A 143 -5.45 0.06 -9.14
N SER A 144 -5.12 -0.74 -10.15
CA SER A 144 -6.04 -1.72 -10.71
C SER A 144 -5.95 -3.07 -9.99
N GLU A 145 -6.96 -3.93 -10.15
CA GLU A 145 -6.90 -5.31 -9.65
C GLU A 145 -5.70 -6.09 -10.23
N LYS A 146 -5.27 -5.74 -11.46
CA LYS A 146 -4.08 -6.32 -12.08
C LYS A 146 -2.83 -5.94 -11.29
N ASP A 147 -2.69 -4.68 -10.91
CA ASP A 147 -1.53 -4.19 -10.16
C ASP A 147 -1.46 -4.88 -8.79
N LEU A 148 -2.60 -5.04 -8.10
CA LEU A 148 -2.65 -5.79 -6.83
C LEU A 148 -2.21 -7.26 -7.01
N LYS A 149 -2.65 -7.93 -8.09
CA LYS A 149 -2.17 -9.29 -8.38
C LYS A 149 -0.66 -9.33 -8.63
N GLY A 150 -0.15 -8.36 -9.39
CA GLY A 150 1.28 -8.19 -9.63
C GLY A 150 2.07 -7.96 -8.34
N THR A 151 1.52 -7.19 -7.40
CA THR A 151 2.09 -7.02 -6.06
C THR A 151 2.20 -8.35 -5.32
N LEU A 152 1.14 -9.17 -5.31
CA LEU A 152 1.21 -10.52 -4.70
C LEU A 152 2.23 -11.43 -5.40
N ASP A 153 2.42 -11.30 -6.72
CA ASP A 153 3.42 -12.05 -7.47
C ASP A 153 4.85 -11.64 -7.12
N ARG A 154 5.08 -10.34 -6.89
CA ARG A 154 6.36 -9.78 -6.44
C ARG A 154 6.67 -10.17 -5.01
N ILE A 155 5.69 -10.14 -4.12
CA ILE A 155 5.83 -10.66 -2.75
C ILE A 155 6.28 -12.11 -2.81
N ALA A 156 5.60 -12.96 -3.60
CA ALA A 156 5.96 -14.37 -3.73
C ALA A 156 7.41 -14.56 -4.19
N THR A 157 7.85 -13.77 -5.16
CA THR A 157 9.22 -13.80 -5.69
C THR A 157 10.25 -13.34 -4.64
N ALA A 158 9.92 -12.32 -3.85
CA ALA A 158 10.82 -11.74 -2.85
C ALA A 158 11.02 -12.60 -1.60
N VAL A 159 10.14 -13.56 -1.33
CA VAL A 159 10.21 -14.50 -0.19
C VAL A 159 10.55 -15.95 -0.59
N SER A 160 10.79 -16.20 -1.88
CA SER A 160 11.20 -17.52 -2.40
C SER A 160 12.69 -17.81 -2.21
#